data_AF-A0A6P0S7M0-F1
#
_entry.id   AF-A0A6P0S7M0-F1
#
_cell.length_a   1.000
_cell.length_b   1.000
_cell.length_c   1.000
_cell.angle_alpha   90.00
_cell.angle_beta   90.00
_cell.angle_gamma   90.00
#
_symmetry.space_group_name_H-M   'P 1'
#
loop_
_entity.id
_entity.type
_entity.pdbx_description
1 polymer ?
#
loop_
_entity_poly.entity_id
_entity_poly.type
_entity_poly.pdbx_seq_one_letter_code
_entity_poly.pdbx_strand_id
1 'polypeptide(L)'
;MTQMTVTDALAELTLLEKRIDSARAGLENNTLIAVVEVGKVPTGFRSRDEHATKARAALQRVDDLINRRRTIKRAIVLSNASTTVSVAGQEMTVAEAIEMKNFISYYNNVLATMTSAYSRTCQEYKTAQARVKQRLDKLAMEVLGKNASSEKYQSLADSFLEREGVELLDPTNLAEEIARRLTFIEQFESTVDRVLSISNARTMIEIPD
;
A
#
# COMPACT_ATOMS: atom_id res chain seq x y z
N MET A 1 35.39 -2.49 2.56
CA MET A 1 33.97 -2.89 2.67
C MET A 1 33.51 -2.51 4.07
N THR A 2 32.43 -1.75 4.15
CA THR A 2 31.88 -1.28 5.43
C THR A 2 30.57 -2.00 5.72
N GLN A 3 30.40 -2.48 6.95
CA GLN A 3 29.16 -3.12 7.39
C GLN A 3 28.34 -2.13 8.22
N MET A 4 27.03 -2.06 7.98
CA MET A 4 26.11 -1.26 8.79
C MET A 4 24.70 -1.85 8.78
N THR A 5 23.84 -1.42 9.70
CA THR A 5 22.44 -1.84 9.68
C THR A 5 21.69 -1.20 8.51
N VAL A 6 20.57 -1.80 8.08
CA VAL A 6 19.68 -1.17 7.10
C VAL A 6 19.15 0.17 7.63
N THR A 7 18.89 0.29 8.93
CA THR A 7 18.47 1.55 9.57
C THR A 7 19.52 2.65 9.41
N ASP A 8 20.79 2.35 9.69
CA ASP A 8 21.89 3.32 9.52
C ASP A 8 22.09 3.68 8.05
N ALA A 9 21.96 2.70 7.15
CA ALA A 9 22.07 2.90 5.71
C ALA A 9 20.95 3.83 5.18
N LEU A 10 19.72 3.71 5.67
CA LEU A 10 18.61 4.61 5.34
C LEU A 10 18.86 6.04 5.86
N ALA A 11 19.44 6.18 7.06
CA ALA A 11 19.85 7.46 7.60
C ALA A 11 20.98 8.09 6.77
N GLU A 12 21.98 7.32 6.35
CA GLU A 12 23.06 7.77 5.47
C GLU A 12 22.51 8.20 4.10
N LEU A 13 21.55 7.47 3.51
CA LEU A 13 20.91 7.89 2.25
C LEU A 13 20.25 9.27 2.37
N THR A 14 19.57 9.53 3.48
CA THR A 14 18.91 10.83 3.75
C THR A 14 19.95 11.95 3.89
N LEU A 15 21.08 11.68 4.55
CA LEU A 15 22.17 12.64 4.69
C LEU A 15 22.87 12.90 3.34
N LEU A 16 23.10 11.83 2.56
CA LEU A 16 23.69 11.92 1.22
C LEU A 16 22.82 12.73 0.27
N GLU A 17 21.50 12.59 0.36
CA GLU A 17 20.56 13.41 -0.42
C GLU A 17 20.77 14.91 -0.16
N LYS A 18 20.74 15.33 1.11
CA LYS A 18 21.00 16.72 1.51
C LYS A 18 22.39 17.20 1.06
N ARG A 19 23.41 16.33 1.14
CA ARG A 19 24.78 16.63 0.71
C ARG A 19 24.89 16.78 -0.80
N ILE A 20 24.22 15.92 -1.57
CA ILE A 20 24.15 16.01 -3.03
C ILE A 20 23.46 17.32 -3.43
N ASP A 21 22.33 17.66 -2.81
CA ASP A 21 21.64 18.91 -3.09
C ASP A 21 22.50 20.14 -2.79
N SER A 22 23.20 20.13 -1.66
CA SER A 22 24.13 21.19 -1.28
C SER A 22 25.32 21.29 -2.25
N ALA A 23 25.90 20.15 -2.64
CA ALA A 23 27.01 20.10 -3.59
C ALA A 23 26.57 20.54 -4.99
N ARG A 24 25.37 20.15 -5.43
CA ARG A 24 24.73 20.58 -6.67
C ARG A 24 24.53 22.09 -6.69
N ALA A 25 23.98 22.68 -5.63
CA ALA A 25 23.82 24.13 -5.53
C ALA A 25 25.17 24.87 -5.63
N GLY A 26 26.24 24.26 -5.10
CA GLY A 26 27.60 24.77 -5.22
C GLY A 26 28.20 24.73 -6.64
N LEU A 27 27.56 24.06 -7.61
CA LEU A 27 28.00 24.04 -9.01
C LEU A 27 27.61 25.32 -9.79
N GLU A 28 26.74 26.15 -9.21
CA GLU A 28 26.26 27.39 -9.82
C GLU A 28 27.31 28.52 -9.75
N ASN A 29 26.97 29.71 -10.26
CA ASN A 29 27.75 30.95 -10.13
C ASN A 29 29.22 30.87 -10.57
N ASN A 30 29.45 30.70 -11.88
CA ASN A 30 30.77 30.64 -12.50
C ASN A 30 31.71 29.53 -12.00
N THR A 31 31.25 28.63 -11.12
CA THR A 31 32.08 27.57 -10.52
C THR A 31 32.51 26.52 -11.53
N LEU A 32 31.61 26.10 -12.41
CA LEU A 32 31.92 25.12 -13.46
C LEU A 32 32.44 25.76 -14.74
N ILE A 33 31.73 26.80 -15.20
CA ILE A 33 32.01 27.50 -16.45
C ILE A 33 31.79 29.00 -16.21
N ALA A 34 32.63 29.84 -16.79
CA ALA A 34 32.56 31.28 -16.61
C ALA A 34 32.83 32.00 -17.94
N VAL A 35 32.12 33.10 -18.18
CA VAL A 35 32.42 34.00 -19.31
C VAL A 35 33.58 34.91 -18.91
N VAL A 36 34.65 34.90 -19.70
CA VAL A 36 35.84 35.74 -19.47
C VAL A 36 36.34 36.33 -20.79
N GLU A 37 36.85 37.56 -20.73
CA GLU A 37 37.60 38.13 -21.84
C GLU A 37 38.91 37.37 -22.07
N VAL A 38 39.41 37.41 -23.31
CA VAL A 38 40.66 36.75 -23.70
C VAL A 38 41.82 37.26 -22.84
N GLY A 39 42.58 36.34 -22.23
CA GLY A 39 43.72 36.67 -21.35
C GLY A 39 43.36 37.02 -19.90
N LYS A 40 42.08 37.23 -19.55
CA LYS A 40 41.66 37.52 -18.16
C LYS A 40 41.29 36.26 -17.36
N VAL A 41 41.29 36.40 -16.03
CA VAL A 41 40.95 35.34 -15.05
C VAL A 41 39.47 35.44 -14.67
N PRO A 42 38.75 34.32 -14.47
CA PRO A 42 37.38 34.32 -13.97
C PRO A 42 37.24 35.04 -12.63
N THR A 43 36.17 35.83 -12.48
CA THR A 43 35.87 36.55 -11.24
C THR A 43 35.78 35.59 -10.05
N GLY A 44 36.52 35.86 -8.98
CA GLY A 44 36.58 35.01 -7.78
C GLY A 44 37.69 33.95 -7.77
N PHE A 45 38.52 33.88 -8.81
CA PHE A 45 39.64 32.94 -8.92
C PHE A 45 40.97 33.68 -9.14
N ARG A 46 42.10 33.09 -8.73
CA ARG A 46 43.44 33.69 -8.88
C ARG A 46 44.08 33.36 -10.23
N SER A 47 43.70 32.23 -10.85
CA SER A 47 44.16 31.83 -12.19
C SER A 47 43.11 30.97 -12.93
N ARG A 48 43.31 30.79 -14.24
CA ARG A 48 42.50 29.88 -15.06
C ARG A 48 42.68 28.41 -14.64
N ASP A 49 43.89 28.02 -14.24
CA ASP A 49 44.17 26.67 -13.76
C ASP A 49 43.49 26.38 -12.42
N GLU A 50 43.44 27.37 -11.52
CA GLU A 50 42.71 27.24 -10.26
C GLU A 50 41.21 27.03 -10.52
N HIS A 51 40.63 27.79 -11.45
CA HIS A 51 39.24 27.61 -11.88
C HIS A 51 39.00 26.21 -12.42
N ALA A 52 39.81 25.76 -13.38
CA ALA A 52 39.68 24.42 -13.96
C ALA A 52 39.82 23.30 -12.90
N THR A 53 40.75 23.45 -11.95
CA THR A 53 40.96 22.49 -10.87
C THR A 53 39.76 22.46 -9.92
N LYS A 54 39.24 23.62 -9.52
CA LYS A 54 38.05 23.72 -8.65
C LYS A 54 36.79 23.18 -9.35
N ALA A 55 36.60 23.47 -10.63
CA ALA A 55 35.48 22.97 -11.42
C ALA A 55 35.49 21.43 -11.49
N ARG A 56 36.64 20.82 -11.79
CA ARG A 56 36.80 19.35 -11.81
C ARG A 56 36.58 18.73 -10.44
N ALA A 57 37.13 19.34 -9.39
CA ALA A 57 36.95 18.85 -8.02
C ALA A 57 35.49 18.94 -7.55
N ALA A 58 34.76 19.99 -7.96
CA ALA A 58 33.35 20.14 -7.65
C ALA A 58 32.48 19.07 -8.32
N LEU A 59 32.74 18.77 -9.61
CA LEU A 59 32.08 17.68 -10.32
C LEU A 59 32.39 16.33 -9.68
N GLN A 60 33.68 16.03 -9.46
CA GLN A 60 34.11 14.78 -8.83
C GLN A 60 33.42 14.57 -7.48
N ARG A 61 33.32 15.62 -6.65
CA ARG A 61 32.63 15.55 -5.36
C ARG A 61 31.15 15.18 -5.49
N VAL A 62 30.45 15.72 -6.49
CA VAL A 62 29.05 15.38 -6.74
C VAL A 62 28.92 13.94 -7.22
N ASP A 63 29.77 13.52 -8.16
CA ASP A 63 29.79 12.16 -8.68
C ASP A 63 30.09 11.13 -7.58
N ASP A 64 31.06 11.40 -6.71
CA ASP A 64 31.40 10.54 -5.57
C ASP A 64 30.22 10.37 -4.61
N LEU A 65 29.51 11.47 -4.31
CA LEU A 65 28.32 11.43 -3.46
C LEU A 65 27.17 10.64 -4.10
N ILE A 66 26.94 10.82 -5.40
CA ILE A 66 25.92 10.08 -6.16
C ILE A 66 26.26 8.60 -6.20
N ASN A 67 27.52 8.26 -6.50
CA ASN A 67 28.01 6.89 -6.55
C ASN A 67 27.86 6.21 -5.19
N ARG A 68 28.26 6.87 -4.09
CA ARG A 68 28.06 6.38 -2.74
C ARG A 68 26.59 6.10 -2.44
N ARG A 69 25.70 7.05 -2.75
CA ARG A 69 24.25 6.88 -2.55
C ARG A 69 23.70 5.70 -3.36
N ARG A 70 24.14 5.54 -4.60
CA ARG A 70 23.75 4.42 -5.48
C ARG A 70 24.21 3.07 -4.91
N THR A 71 25.45 2.97 -4.45
CA THR A 71 26.02 1.75 -3.87
C THR A 71 25.22 1.30 -2.65
N ILE A 72 24.94 2.22 -1.72
CA ILE A 72 24.14 1.93 -0.52
C ILE A 72 22.72 1.51 -0.90
N LYS A 73 22.07 2.26 -1.79
CA LYS A 73 20.69 1.95 -2.19
C LYS A 73 20.61 0.56 -2.84
N ARG A 74 21.59 0.19 -3.66
CA ARG A 74 21.67 -1.16 -4.26
C ARG A 74 21.78 -2.24 -3.18
N ALA A 75 22.65 -2.06 -2.19
CA ALA A 75 22.80 -3.02 -1.09
C ALA A 75 21.50 -3.18 -0.30
N ILE A 76 20.79 -2.09 0.01
CA ILE A 76 19.47 -2.14 0.67
C ILE A 76 18.44 -2.89 -0.19
N VAL A 77 18.38 -2.61 -1.49
CA VAL A 77 17.41 -3.28 -2.38
C VAL A 77 17.68 -4.79 -2.45
N LEU A 78 18.95 -5.20 -2.54
CA LEU A 78 19.32 -6.61 -2.51
C LEU A 78 18.93 -7.26 -1.19
N SER A 79 19.25 -6.60 -0.07
CA SER A 79 18.85 -7.08 1.26
C SER A 79 17.34 -7.22 1.39
N ASN A 80 16.56 -6.24 0.93
CA ASN A 80 15.11 -6.29 1.01
C ASN A 80 14.52 -7.42 0.17
N ALA A 81 15.14 -7.75 -0.96
CA ALA A 81 14.72 -8.85 -1.82
C ALA A 81 15.07 -10.23 -1.25
N SER A 82 16.09 -10.34 -0.38
CA SER A 82 16.53 -11.61 0.20
C SER A 82 16.03 -11.87 1.63
N THR A 83 15.69 -10.83 2.40
CA THR A 83 15.26 -10.96 3.79
C THR A 83 13.77 -11.23 3.88
N THR A 84 13.37 -12.28 4.59
CA THR A 84 11.98 -12.67 4.82
C THR A 84 11.45 -12.17 6.17
N VAL A 85 10.17 -11.83 6.20
CA VAL A 85 9.41 -11.38 7.37
C VAL A 85 8.03 -12.04 7.37
N SER A 86 7.45 -12.21 8.56
CA SER A 86 6.06 -12.66 8.71
C SER A 86 5.17 -11.47 9.08
N VAL A 87 4.22 -11.11 8.23
CA VAL A 87 3.25 -10.03 8.44
C VAL A 87 1.84 -10.60 8.31
N ALA A 88 0.99 -10.36 9.31
CA ALA A 88 -0.39 -10.89 9.36
C ALA A 88 -0.49 -12.41 9.07
N GLY A 89 0.49 -13.19 9.55
CA GLY A 89 0.54 -14.65 9.36
C GLY A 89 1.00 -15.12 7.97
N GLN A 90 1.39 -14.21 7.08
CA GLN A 90 1.97 -14.52 5.78
C GLN A 90 3.47 -14.25 5.77
N GLU A 91 4.25 -15.24 5.33
CA GLU A 91 5.68 -15.05 5.05
C GLU A 91 5.85 -14.37 3.70
N MET A 92 6.66 -13.32 3.68
CA MET A 92 6.99 -12.53 2.50
C MET A 92 8.35 -11.88 2.66
N THR A 93 9.01 -11.52 1.57
CA THR A 93 10.23 -10.71 1.61
C THR A 93 9.94 -9.31 2.13
N VAL A 94 10.96 -8.62 2.64
CA VAL A 94 10.85 -7.19 3.03
C VAL A 94 10.40 -6.35 1.84
N ALA A 95 10.88 -6.66 0.63
CA ALA A 95 10.45 -6.01 -0.60
C ALA A 95 8.94 -6.22 -0.87
N GLU A 96 8.44 -7.45 -0.76
CA GLU A 96 7.02 -7.76 -0.90
C GLU A 96 6.17 -7.09 0.18
N ALA A 97 6.63 -7.04 1.43
CA ALA A 97 5.94 -6.35 2.52
C ALA A 97 5.81 -4.83 2.25
N ILE A 98 6.86 -4.21 1.70
CA ILE A 98 6.82 -2.80 1.29
C ILE A 98 5.81 -2.61 0.15
N GLU A 99 5.82 -3.46 -0.86
CA GLU A 99 4.90 -3.36 -1.99
C GLU A 99 3.45 -3.65 -1.57
N MET A 100 3.25 -4.56 -0.62
CA MET A 100 1.94 -4.88 -0.06
C MET A 100 1.30 -3.67 0.62
N LYS A 101 2.08 -2.72 1.15
CA LYS A 101 1.55 -1.43 1.65
C LYS A 101 0.90 -0.60 0.55
N ASN A 102 1.37 -0.69 -0.69
CA ASN A 102 0.70 -0.07 -1.83
C ASN A 102 -0.55 -0.88 -2.21
N PHE A 103 -0.45 -2.21 -2.17
CA PHE A 103 -1.55 -3.09 -2.54
C PHE A 103 -2.74 -3.07 -1.58
N ILE A 104 -2.52 -2.76 -0.30
CA ILE A 104 -3.58 -2.76 0.72
C ILE A 104 -4.75 -1.83 0.34
N SER A 105 -4.47 -0.76 -0.41
CA SER A 105 -5.49 0.13 -0.97
C SER A 105 -6.47 -0.60 -1.90
N TYR A 106 -6.00 -1.53 -2.74
CA TYR A 106 -6.86 -2.35 -3.58
C TYR A 106 -7.70 -3.32 -2.75
N TYR A 107 -7.12 -3.93 -1.71
CA TYR A 107 -7.86 -4.80 -0.80
C TYR A 107 -8.99 -4.05 -0.10
N ASN A 108 -8.72 -2.83 0.39
CA ASN A 108 -9.72 -1.95 0.98
C ASN A 108 -10.85 -1.62 -0.02
N ASN A 109 -10.51 -1.29 -1.27
CA ASN A 109 -11.50 -0.99 -2.32
C ASN A 109 -12.39 -2.21 -2.65
N VAL A 110 -11.79 -3.40 -2.74
CA VAL A 110 -12.53 -4.64 -2.96
C VAL A 110 -13.44 -4.94 -1.76
N LEU A 111 -12.94 -4.81 -0.53
CA LEU A 111 -13.72 -5.02 0.69
C LEU A 111 -14.91 -4.05 0.77
N ALA A 112 -14.71 -2.78 0.45
CA ALA A 112 -15.77 -1.78 0.41
C ALA A 112 -16.84 -2.15 -0.63
N THR A 113 -16.42 -2.65 -1.80
CA THR A 113 -17.34 -3.10 -2.85
C THR A 113 -18.13 -4.32 -2.42
N MET A 114 -17.47 -5.33 -1.84
CA MET A 114 -18.11 -6.54 -1.32
C MET A 114 -19.12 -6.22 -0.22
N THR A 115 -18.73 -5.38 0.74
CA THR A 115 -19.59 -4.95 1.86
C THR A 115 -20.80 -4.18 1.34
N SER A 116 -20.60 -3.31 0.36
CA SER A 116 -21.69 -2.57 -0.27
C SER A 116 -22.65 -3.49 -1.03
N ALA A 117 -22.12 -4.44 -1.80
CA ALA A 117 -22.91 -5.43 -2.53
C ALA A 117 -23.73 -6.30 -1.57
N TYR A 118 -23.09 -6.86 -0.54
CA TYR A 118 -23.75 -7.65 0.50
C TYR A 118 -24.88 -6.86 1.17
N SER A 119 -24.59 -5.64 1.65
CA SER A 119 -25.57 -4.78 2.31
C SER A 119 -26.77 -4.46 1.42
N ARG A 120 -26.52 -4.13 0.15
CA ARG A 120 -27.57 -3.86 -0.83
C ARG A 120 -28.43 -5.10 -1.07
N THR A 121 -27.83 -6.25 -1.35
CA THR A 121 -28.58 -7.48 -1.64
C THR A 121 -29.37 -7.96 -0.42
N CYS A 122 -28.83 -7.84 0.79
CA CYS A 122 -29.61 -8.09 2.02
C CYS A 122 -30.81 -7.15 2.15
N GLN A 123 -30.68 -5.88 1.77
CA GLN A 123 -31.78 -4.92 1.81
C GLN A 123 -32.85 -5.21 0.74
N GLU A 124 -32.43 -5.57 -0.46
CA GLU A 124 -33.31 -6.02 -1.54
C GLU A 124 -34.06 -7.29 -1.13
N TYR A 125 -33.36 -8.26 -0.53
CA TYR A 125 -33.95 -9.49 0.01
C TYR A 125 -35.01 -9.20 1.07
N LYS A 126 -34.70 -8.36 2.07
CA LYS A 126 -35.67 -7.94 3.10
C LYS A 126 -36.90 -7.28 2.49
N THR A 127 -36.70 -6.44 1.48
CA THR A 127 -37.79 -5.75 0.79
C THR A 127 -38.66 -6.72 -0.02
N ALA A 128 -38.05 -7.65 -0.75
CA ALA A 128 -38.75 -8.68 -1.49
C ALA A 128 -39.52 -9.62 -0.56
N GLN A 129 -38.90 -10.06 0.54
CA GLN A 129 -39.54 -10.90 1.55
C GLN A 129 -40.74 -10.19 2.19
N ALA A 130 -40.64 -8.89 2.49
CA ALA A 130 -41.77 -8.10 3.00
C ALA A 130 -42.92 -8.01 1.99
N ARG A 131 -42.63 -7.87 0.69
CA ARG A 131 -43.64 -7.86 -0.38
C ARG A 131 -44.35 -9.21 -0.52
N VAL A 132 -43.60 -10.32 -0.45
CA VAL A 132 -44.18 -11.67 -0.49
C VAL A 132 -45.09 -11.89 0.70
N LYS A 133 -44.67 -11.50 1.91
CA LYS A 133 -45.50 -11.56 3.13
C LYS A 133 -46.79 -10.74 2.98
N GLN A 134 -46.70 -9.51 2.49
CA GLN A 134 -47.90 -8.68 2.25
C GLN A 134 -48.87 -9.30 1.23
N ARG A 135 -48.37 -9.97 0.19
CA ARG A 135 -49.21 -10.69 -0.79
C ARG A 135 -49.85 -11.92 -0.18
N LEU A 136 -49.09 -12.67 0.61
CA LEU A 136 -49.61 -13.81 1.36
C LEU A 136 -50.72 -13.39 2.32
N ASP A 137 -50.53 -12.30 3.07
CA ASP A 137 -51.53 -11.78 4.00
C ASP A 137 -52.83 -11.36 3.30
N LYS A 138 -52.73 -10.71 2.13
CA LYS A 138 -53.89 -10.37 1.30
C LYS A 138 -54.61 -11.61 0.79
N LEU A 139 -53.87 -12.57 0.23
CA LEU A 139 -54.42 -13.83 -0.28
C LEU A 139 -55.10 -14.62 0.84
N ALA A 140 -54.48 -14.67 2.02
CA ALA A 140 -55.06 -15.35 3.19
C ALA A 140 -56.35 -14.67 3.66
N MET A 141 -56.41 -13.33 3.67
CA MET A 141 -57.65 -12.60 3.98
C MET A 141 -58.76 -12.87 2.96
N GLU A 142 -58.44 -12.93 1.66
CA GLU A 142 -59.41 -13.20 0.58
C GLU A 142 -59.93 -14.65 0.60
N VAL A 143 -59.04 -15.63 0.81
CA VAL A 143 -59.37 -17.06 0.71
C VAL A 143 -59.96 -17.63 2.01
N LEU A 144 -59.46 -17.19 3.17
CA LEU A 144 -59.83 -17.80 4.46
C LEU A 144 -60.80 -16.94 5.30
N GLY A 145 -60.96 -15.64 4.97
CA GLY A 145 -61.82 -14.71 5.72
C GLY A 145 -61.37 -14.48 7.17
N LYS A 146 -62.14 -13.70 7.95
CA LYS A 146 -61.78 -13.28 9.33
C LYS A 146 -61.65 -14.42 10.37
N ASN A 147 -62.09 -15.65 10.04
CA ASN A 147 -62.22 -16.77 11.00
C ASN A 147 -61.42 -18.02 10.57
N ALA A 148 -60.24 -17.84 9.98
CA ALA A 148 -59.37 -18.93 9.54
C ALA A 148 -58.77 -19.72 10.71
N SER A 149 -58.72 -21.06 10.62
CA SER A 149 -57.91 -21.86 11.54
C SER A 149 -56.42 -21.74 11.22
N SER A 150 -55.57 -21.72 12.26
CA SER A 150 -54.10 -21.59 12.17
C SER A 150 -53.47 -22.60 11.18
N GLU A 151 -53.95 -23.84 11.17
CA GLU A 151 -53.44 -24.91 10.28
C GLU A 151 -53.71 -24.63 8.80
N LYS A 152 -54.89 -24.11 8.45
CA LYS A 152 -55.22 -23.78 7.05
C LYS A 152 -54.39 -22.60 6.55
N TYR A 153 -54.11 -21.63 7.42
CA TYR A 153 -53.23 -20.51 7.10
C TYR A 153 -51.79 -20.99 6.85
N GLN A 154 -51.26 -21.88 7.68
CA GLN A 154 -49.91 -22.45 7.49
C GLN A 154 -49.80 -23.22 6.16
N SER A 155 -50.75 -24.10 5.84
CA SER A 155 -50.73 -24.84 4.57
C SER A 155 -50.79 -23.93 3.33
N LEU A 156 -51.53 -22.82 3.40
CA LEU A 156 -51.59 -21.82 2.35
C LEU A 156 -50.28 -21.02 2.26
N ALA A 157 -49.68 -20.69 3.41
CA ALA A 157 -48.40 -20.01 3.49
C ALA A 157 -47.26 -20.84 2.89
N ASP A 158 -47.18 -22.12 3.22
CA ASP A 158 -46.12 -23.01 2.74
C ASP A 158 -46.19 -23.20 1.22
N SER A 159 -47.38 -23.49 0.69
CA SER A 159 -47.59 -23.63 -0.76
C SER A 159 -47.36 -22.33 -1.54
N PHE A 160 -47.65 -21.17 -0.92
CA PHE A 160 -47.37 -19.87 -1.52
C PHE A 160 -45.88 -19.52 -1.49
N LEU A 161 -45.17 -19.85 -0.40
CA LEU A 161 -43.74 -19.64 -0.26
C LEU A 161 -42.92 -20.57 -1.15
N GLU A 162 -43.36 -21.80 -1.41
CA GLU A 162 -42.72 -22.69 -2.40
C GLU A 162 -42.76 -22.11 -3.82
N ARG A 163 -43.81 -21.35 -4.16
CA ARG A 163 -44.01 -20.83 -5.52
C ARG A 163 -43.52 -19.40 -5.71
N GLU A 164 -43.68 -18.55 -4.69
CA GLU A 164 -43.40 -17.11 -4.74
C GLU A 164 -42.41 -16.65 -3.66
N GLY A 165 -41.80 -17.59 -2.93
CA GLY A 165 -40.75 -17.31 -1.97
C GLY A 165 -39.53 -16.65 -2.60
N VAL A 166 -38.83 -15.88 -1.78
CA VAL A 166 -37.57 -15.23 -2.18
C VAL A 166 -36.46 -15.87 -1.36
N GLU A 167 -35.40 -16.28 -2.04
CA GLU A 167 -34.19 -16.83 -1.45
C GLU A 167 -33.01 -15.89 -1.69
N LEU A 168 -32.08 -15.82 -0.71
CA LEU A 168 -30.80 -15.16 -0.86
C LEU A 168 -29.77 -16.21 -1.26
N LEU A 169 -29.41 -16.25 -2.54
CA LEU A 169 -28.38 -17.17 -3.04
C LEU A 169 -26.99 -16.57 -2.79
N ASP A 170 -26.24 -17.14 -1.84
CA ASP A 170 -24.84 -16.80 -1.58
C ASP A 170 -23.94 -18.03 -1.76
N PRO A 171 -23.40 -18.27 -2.96
CA PRO A 171 -22.56 -19.44 -3.23
C PRO A 171 -21.14 -19.32 -2.64
N THR A 172 -20.75 -18.12 -2.24
CA THR A 172 -19.38 -17.80 -1.80
C THR A 172 -19.24 -17.60 -0.30
N ASN A 173 -20.36 -17.57 0.43
CA ASN A 173 -20.41 -17.16 1.82
C ASN A 173 -19.73 -15.79 2.03
N LEU A 174 -20.28 -14.79 1.34
CA LEU A 174 -19.70 -13.46 1.21
C LEU A 174 -19.46 -12.79 2.57
N ALA A 175 -20.31 -13.06 3.55
CA ALA A 175 -20.16 -12.54 4.92
C ALA A 175 -18.86 -13.04 5.59
N GLU A 176 -18.56 -14.33 5.48
CA GLU A 176 -17.33 -14.90 6.02
C GLU A 176 -16.09 -14.39 5.28
N GLU A 177 -16.18 -14.25 3.95
CA GLU A 177 -15.07 -13.73 3.15
C GLU A 177 -14.78 -12.25 3.45
N ILE A 178 -15.82 -11.44 3.70
CA ILE A 178 -15.68 -10.06 4.18
C ILE A 178 -14.95 -10.04 5.53
N ALA A 179 -15.39 -10.85 6.49
CA ALA A 179 -14.79 -10.90 7.82
C ALA A 179 -13.31 -11.31 7.77
N ARG A 180 -12.99 -12.35 6.98
CA ARG A 180 -11.62 -12.84 6.78
C ARG A 180 -10.71 -11.76 6.20
N ARG A 181 -11.16 -11.05 5.15
CA ARG A 181 -10.39 -9.99 4.50
C ARG A 181 -10.20 -8.79 5.42
N LEU A 182 -11.24 -8.40 6.16
CA LEU A 182 -11.16 -7.33 7.15
C LEU A 182 -10.10 -7.65 8.22
N THR A 183 -10.15 -8.85 8.80
CA THR A 183 -9.16 -9.29 9.81
C THR A 183 -7.75 -9.25 9.25
N PHE A 184 -7.53 -9.72 8.02
CA PHE A 184 -6.21 -9.66 7.38
C PHE A 184 -5.73 -8.22 7.20
N ILE A 185 -6.58 -7.32 6.69
CA ILE A 185 -6.22 -5.92 6.46
C ILE A 185 -5.84 -5.24 7.77
N GLU A 186 -6.66 -5.37 8.82
CA GLU A 186 -6.41 -4.77 10.13
C GLU A 186 -5.11 -5.29 10.76
N GLN A 187 -4.87 -6.60 10.67
CA GLN A 187 -3.63 -7.21 11.16
C GLN A 187 -2.42 -6.75 10.35
N PHE A 188 -2.55 -6.63 9.03
CA PHE A 188 -1.46 -6.18 8.18
C PHE A 188 -1.10 -4.72 8.48
N GLU A 189 -2.07 -3.82 8.43
CA GLU A 189 -1.87 -2.38 8.66
C GLU A 189 -1.32 -2.09 10.06
N SER A 190 -1.76 -2.83 11.08
CA SER A 190 -1.28 -2.64 12.46
C SER A 190 0.12 -3.22 12.72
N THR A 191 0.60 -4.18 11.92
CA THR A 191 1.86 -4.90 12.21
C THR A 191 2.99 -4.60 11.24
N VAL A 192 2.70 -4.25 9.98
CA VAL A 192 3.71 -4.14 8.91
C VAL A 192 4.84 -3.17 9.27
N ASP A 193 4.53 -1.96 9.77
CA ASP A 193 5.54 -0.95 10.07
C ASP A 193 6.47 -1.36 11.22
N ARG A 194 5.91 -2.01 12.24
CA ARG A 194 6.68 -2.54 13.36
C ARG A 194 7.61 -3.66 12.89
N VAL A 195 7.10 -4.59 12.08
CA VAL A 195 7.88 -5.72 11.55
C VAL A 195 9.02 -5.22 10.65
N LEU A 196 8.73 -4.28 9.75
CA LEU A 196 9.73 -3.67 8.87
C LEU A 196 10.80 -2.91 9.67
N SER A 197 10.40 -2.16 10.71
CA SER A 197 11.35 -1.43 11.56
C SER A 197 12.30 -2.37 12.31
N ILE A 198 11.76 -3.46 12.89
CA ILE A 198 12.57 -4.49 13.56
C ILE A 198 13.51 -5.18 12.56
N SER A 199 13.01 -5.52 11.37
CA SER A 199 13.82 -6.12 10.31
C SER A 199 14.98 -5.21 9.91
N ASN A 200 14.71 -3.91 9.71
CA ASN A 200 15.74 -2.93 9.34
C ASN A 200 16.81 -2.78 10.42
N ALA A 201 16.41 -2.78 11.69
CA ALA A 201 17.33 -2.65 12.82
C ALA A 201 18.21 -3.89 13.04
N ARG A 202 17.75 -5.08 12.61
CA ARG A 202 18.47 -6.35 12.80
C ARG A 202 19.27 -6.79 11.59
N THR A 203 18.97 -6.25 10.41
CA THR A 203 19.61 -6.68 9.16
C THR A 203 20.86 -5.86 8.92
N MET A 204 22.00 -6.54 8.75
CA MET A 204 23.27 -5.94 8.38
C MET A 204 23.47 -6.04 6.88
N ILE A 205 23.95 -4.96 6.26
CA ILE A 205 24.34 -4.92 4.85
C ILE A 205 25.83 -4.63 4.70
N GLU A 206 26.42 -5.22 3.66
CA GLU A 206 27.79 -4.95 3.26
C GLU A 206 27.80 -3.91 2.14
N ILE A 207 28.57 -2.85 2.35
CA ILE A 207 28.73 -1.77 1.38
C ILE A 207 30.15 -1.85 0.80
N PRO A 208 30.28 -2.10 -0.52
CA PRO A 208 31.54 -1.98 -1.23
C PRO A 208 32.13 -0.58 -1.07
N ASP A 209 33.47 -0.49 -1.00
CA ASP A 209 34.18 0.79 -0.95
C ASP A 209 34.02 1.57 -2.26
#